data_AF-A0AAU9XAV1-F1
#
_entry.id   AF-A0AAU9XAV1-F1
#
_cell.length_a   1.000
_cell.length_b   1.000
_cell.length_c   1.000
_cell.angle_alpha   90.00
_cell.angle_beta   90.00
_cell.angle_gamma   90.00
#
_symmetry.space_group_name_H-M   'P 1'
#
loop_
_entity.id
_entity.type
_entity.pdbx_description
1 polymer ?
#
loop_
_entity_poly.entity_id
_entity_poly.type
_entity_poly.pdbx_seq_one_letter_code
_entity_poly.pdbx_strand_id
1 'polypeptide(L)' 'MGWALKSKAKVMLGKKKSGEAVAKDMKKARDAKSERLFSLEEFLTPQQINSYFSRFAAKRRQLSESEI' A
#
# COMPACT_ATOMS: atom_id res chain seq x y z
N MET A 1 -9.75 -41.63 14.18
CA MET A 1 -10.56 -40.56 14.80
C MET A 1 -9.83 -39.23 14.60
N GLY A 2 -10.49 -38.28 13.92
CA GLY A 2 -10.28 -36.84 13.97
C GLY A 2 -8.87 -36.26 13.78
N TRP A 3 -8.44 -36.06 12.54
CA TRP A 3 -7.47 -35.01 12.21
C TRP A 3 -8.18 -33.66 12.16
N ALA A 4 -7.63 -32.64 12.80
CA ALA A 4 -7.42 -31.29 12.25
C ALA A 4 -7.29 -30.22 13.36
N LEU A 5 -6.05 -29.93 13.75
CA LEU A 5 -5.72 -28.66 14.38
C LEU A 5 -5.69 -27.59 13.28
N LYS A 6 -6.77 -26.82 13.12
CA LYS A 6 -6.77 -25.65 12.21
C LYS A 6 -6.42 -24.39 12.98
N SER A 7 -5.12 -24.13 13.11
CA SER A 7 -4.62 -22.81 13.50
C SER A 7 -4.86 -21.84 12.33
N LYS A 8 -5.89 -20.98 12.44
CA LYS A 8 -6.01 -19.81 11.55
C LYS A 8 -4.91 -18.82 11.92
N ALA A 9 -3.76 -18.92 11.25
CA ALA A 9 -2.80 -17.83 11.24
C ALA A 9 -3.45 -16.64 10.54
N LYS A 10 -3.89 -15.65 11.33
CA LYS A 10 -4.29 -14.35 10.80
C LYS A 10 -3.03 -13.68 10.27
N VAL A 11 -2.77 -13.82 8.97
CA VAL A 11 -1.74 -13.05 8.29
C VAL A 11 -2.09 -11.58 8.52
N MET A 12 -1.34 -10.92 9.40
CA MET A 12 -1.45 -9.49 9.62
C MET A 12 -0.85 -8.80 8.40
N LEU A 13 -1.57 -8.82 7.27
CA LEU A 13 -1.28 -7.97 6.13
C LEU A 13 -1.27 -6.53 6.68
N GLY A 14 -0.11 -5.89 6.63
CA GLY A 14 0.11 -4.57 7.23
C GLY A 14 -1.01 -3.61 6.85
N LYS A 15 -1.58 -2.92 7.85
CA LYS A 15 -2.65 -1.93 7.61
C LYS A 15 -2.14 -0.91 6.60
N LYS A 16 -2.95 -0.67 5.57
CA LYS A 16 -2.66 0.35 4.55
C LYS A 16 -2.51 1.69 5.25
N LYS A 17 -1.33 2.32 5.14
CA LYS A 17 -1.11 3.68 5.66
C LYS A 17 -2.04 4.67 4.93
N SER A 18 -2.45 5.72 5.62
CA SER A 18 -3.24 6.80 5.01
C SER A 18 -2.41 7.56 3.98
N GLY A 19 -3.05 8.16 2.97
CA GLY A 19 -2.35 8.96 1.96
C GLY A 19 -1.54 10.11 2.56
N GLU A 20 -2.00 10.70 3.67
CA GLU A 20 -1.28 11.72 4.43
C GLU A 20 0.00 11.19 5.07
N ALA A 21 -0.07 10.01 5.68
CA ALA A 21 1.11 9.37 6.26
C ALA A 21 2.14 9.03 5.18
N VAL A 22 1.69 8.53 4.03
CA VAL A 22 2.58 8.25 2.88
C VAL A 22 3.23 9.52 2.36
N ALA A 23 2.46 10.60 2.16
CA ALA A 23 3.01 11.88 1.70
C ALA A 23 4.03 12.46 2.70
N LYS A 24 3.79 12.32 4.01
CA LYS A 24 4.74 12.75 5.05
C LYS A 24 6.00 11.90 5.07
N ASP A 25 5.88 10.59 4.86
CA ASP A 25 7.00 9.67 4.80
C ASP A 25 7.86 9.94 3.55
N MET A 26 7.27 10.23 2.38
CA MET A 26 8.01 10.62 1.17
C MET A 26 8.90 11.85 1.41
N LYS A 27 8.38 12.87 2.12
CA LYS A 27 9.15 14.08 2.46
C LYS A 27 10.35 13.81 3.38
N LYS A 28 10.29 12.72 4.16
CA LYS A 28 11.32 12.32 5.11
C LYS A 28 12.23 11.22 4.58
N ALA A 29 11.89 10.62 3.45
CA ALA A 29 12.63 9.54 2.85
C ALA A 29 14.01 10.04 2.42
N ARG A 30 15.05 9.40 2.97
CA ARG A 30 16.45 9.67 2.65
C ARG A 30 17.14 8.39 2.20
N ASP A 31 18.14 8.55 1.35
CA ASP A 31 18.99 7.45 0.90
C ASP A 31 20.06 7.12 1.95
N ALA A 32 20.91 6.13 1.66
CA ALA A 32 22.01 5.74 2.55
C ALA A 32 23.08 6.83 2.74
N LYS A 33 23.15 7.82 1.84
CA LYS A 33 24.03 8.99 1.90
C LYS A 33 23.35 10.19 2.58
N SER A 34 22.15 9.99 3.14
CA SER A 34 21.32 11.02 3.78
C SER A 34 20.79 12.12 2.83
N GLU A 35 20.78 11.86 1.52
CA GLU A 35 20.19 12.75 0.52
C GLU A 35 18.68 12.49 0.38
N ARG A 36 17.91 13.49 -0.07
CA ARG A 36 16.47 13.34 -0.26
C ARG A 36 16.20 12.38 -1.42
N LEU A 37 15.35 11.38 -1.20
CA LEU A 37 14.95 10.43 -2.25
C LEU A 37 14.02 11.03 -3.30
N PHE A 38 13.26 12.07 -2.93
CA PHE A 38 12.31 12.71 -3.81
C PHE A 38 12.49 14.23 -3.74
N SER A 39 12.39 14.87 -4.90
CA SER A 39 12.33 16.32 -5.04
C SER A 39 10.93 16.85 -4.74
N LEU A 40 10.79 18.18 -4.59
CA LEU A 40 9.52 18.83 -4.27
C LEU A 40 8.43 18.56 -5.34
N GLU A 41 8.84 18.50 -6.60
CA GLU A 41 7.95 18.28 -7.75
C GLU A 41 7.46 16.82 -7.82
N GLU A 42 8.19 15.89 -7.21
CA GLU A 42 7.84 14.47 -7.15
C GLU A 42 6.96 14.12 -5.94
N PHE A 43 6.70 15.08 -5.05
CA PHE A 43 5.84 14.85 -3.90
C PHE A 43 4.39 14.65 -4.33
N LEU A 44 3.88 13.45 -4.07
CA LEU A 44 2.47 13.16 -4.27
C LEU A 44 1.63 13.75 -3.15
N THR A 45 0.52 14.37 -3.54
CA THR A 45 -0.52 14.80 -2.61
C THR A 45 -1.27 13.59 -2.05
N PRO A 46 -1.85 13.69 -0.84
CA PRO A 46 -2.69 12.64 -0.27
C PRO A 46 -3.82 12.22 -1.22
N GLN A 47 -4.37 13.15 -1.98
CA GLN A 47 -5.44 12.91 -2.94
C GLN A 47 -4.95 12.08 -4.14
N GLN A 48 -3.76 12.37 -4.68
CA GLN A 48 -3.15 11.56 -5.75
C GLN A 48 -2.88 10.14 -5.27
N ILE A 49 -2.35 9.98 -4.06
CA ILE A 49 -2.07 8.67 -3.44
C ILE A 49 -3.37 7.87 -3.27
N ASN A 50 -4.39 8.46 -2.68
CA ASN A 50 -5.69 7.80 -2.47
C ASN A 50 -6.36 7.42 -3.79
N SER A 51 -6.34 8.34 -4.77
CA SER A 51 -6.91 8.13 -6.10
C SER A 51 -6.24 6.96 -6.83
N TYR A 52 -4.90 6.90 -6.80
CA TYR A 52 -4.14 5.78 -7.35
C TYR A 52 -4.56 4.45 -6.73
N PHE A 53 -4.61 4.40 -5.40
CA PHE A 53 -4.94 3.18 -4.67
C PHE A 53 -6.40 2.74 -4.84
N SER A 54 -7.32 3.68 -5.06
CA SER A 54 -8.71 3.39 -5.41
C SER A 54 -8.80 2.71 -6.79
N ARG A 55 -8.15 3.31 -7.80
CA ARG A 55 -8.06 2.72 -9.15
C ARG A 55 -7.39 1.35 -9.14
N PHE A 56 -6.30 1.21 -8.38
CA PHE A 56 -5.60 -0.06 -8.25
C PHE A 56 -6.49 -1.15 -7.65
N ALA A 57 -7.28 -0.83 -6.62
CA ALA A 57 -8.24 -1.76 -6.04
C ALA A 57 -9.37 -2.13 -7.02
N ALA A 58 -9.90 -1.16 -7.76
CA ALA A 58 -10.91 -1.40 -8.78
C ALA A 58 -10.39 -2.32 -9.90
N LYS A 59 -9.18 -2.05 -10.41
CA LYS A 59 -8.52 -2.91 -11.41
C LYS A 59 -8.32 -4.34 -10.91
N ARG A 60 -7.90 -4.50 -9.65
CA ARG A 60 -7.75 -5.84 -9.04
C ARG A 60 -9.07 -6.61 -8.97
N ARG A 61 -10.18 -5.94 -8.68
CA ARG A 61 -11.51 -6.57 -8.66
C ARG A 61 -11.94 -7.00 -10.06
N GLN A 62 -11.73 -6.15 -11.06
CA GLN A 62 -12.03 -6.47 -12.46
C GLN A 62 -11.22 -7.68 -12.94
N LEU A 63 -9.93 -7.74 -12.62
CA LEU A 63 -9.08 -8.88 -12.98
C LEU A 63 -9.57 -10.19 -12.33
N SER A 64 -9.92 -10.17 -11.03
CA SER A 64 -10.47 -11.36 -10.37
C SER A 64 -11.85 -11.76 -10.90
N GLU A 65 -12.62 -10.82 -11.44
CA GLU A 65 -13.95 -11.09 -12.00
C GLU A 65 -13.88 -11.58 -13.45
N SER A 66 -12.81 -11.23 -14.19
CA SER A 66 -12.54 -11.76 -15.53
C SER A 66 -11.94 -13.18 -15.54
N GLU A 67 -11.59 -13.73 -14.37
CA GLU A 67 -11.07 -15.09 -14.19
C GLU A 67 -12.16 -16.09 -13.71
N ILE A 68 -13.44 -15.69 -13.77
CA ILE A 68 -14.62 -16.52 -13.44
C ILE A 68 -15.42 -16.81 -14.71
#